data_AF-A0AA95G1X8-F1
#
_entry.id   AF-A0AA95G1X8-F1
#
_cell.length_a   1.000
_cell.length_b   1.000
_cell.length_c   1.000
_cell.angle_alpha   90.00
_cell.angle_beta   90.00
_cell.angle_gamma   90.00
#
_symmetry.space_group_name_H-M   'P 1'
#
loop_
_entity.id
_entity.type
_entity.pdbx_description
1 polymer ?
#
loop_
_entity_poly.entity_id
_entity_poly.type
_entity_poly.pdbx_seq_one_letter_code
_entity_poly.pdbx_strand_id
1 'polypeptide(L)'
;MIVKTFILASICGMLFILFTYAFNLYPETTLDLYRDNNIYRYSLGYRFPTFLPNFYFHLVLCWFFLRRDNANVVDIIIISIINYYIYILTDTRAVYYLVILTCVIVFLLKYCNINYRTLFLGGLFRFLTKYSFLIFGAIAIYFQYTYNPEINWMANLNSIFSGRLALGHWGFELYDIKLFGNFVEFVSILEASASDKFFYIDSAYVQLLLVYGIVIYFLIMYGYTKIGKEIINNDNKYFGMVLILLFAHSITDPQLMSPEFNPFILCLGYYGLARYKDNVFK
;
A
#
# COMPACT_ATOMS: atom_id res chain seq x y z
N MET A 1 8.89 -1.25 -19.53
CA MET A 1 10.16 -1.85 -19.11
C MET A 1 10.22 -1.88 -17.59
N ILE A 2 9.97 -0.75 -16.93
CA ILE A 2 10.09 -0.61 -15.47
C ILE A 2 9.21 -1.60 -14.70
N VAL A 3 7.90 -1.65 -14.99
CA VAL A 3 6.98 -2.53 -14.24
C VAL A 3 7.28 -4.00 -14.53
N LYS A 4 7.62 -4.37 -15.78
CA LYS A 4 8.08 -5.73 -16.10
C LYS A 4 9.33 -6.13 -15.34
N THR A 5 10.33 -5.25 -15.30
CA THR A 5 11.58 -5.50 -14.56
C THR A 5 11.31 -5.60 -13.07
N PHE A 6 10.44 -4.75 -12.52
CA PHE A 6 10.01 -4.82 -11.13
C PHE A 6 9.38 -6.17 -10.81
N ILE A 7 8.40 -6.64 -11.61
CA ILE A 7 7.76 -7.95 -11.41
C ILE A 7 8.81 -9.08 -11.40
N LEU A 8 9.71 -9.10 -12.38
CA LEU A 8 10.75 -10.13 -12.45
C LEU A 8 11.65 -10.09 -11.21
N ALA A 9 12.16 -8.91 -10.86
CA ALA A 9 13.05 -8.73 -9.72
C ALA A 9 12.37 -9.12 -8.40
N SER A 10 11.13 -8.68 -8.18
CA SER A 10 10.36 -9.00 -6.98
C SER A 10 10.04 -10.50 -6.89
N ILE A 11 9.63 -11.15 -7.99
CA ILE A 11 9.39 -12.61 -7.99
C ILE A 11 10.69 -13.36 -7.68
N CYS A 12 11.80 -13.02 -8.35
CA CYS A 12 13.10 -13.65 -8.10
C CYS A 12 13.54 -13.44 -6.64
N GLY A 13 13.41 -12.22 -6.11
CA GLY A 13 13.74 -11.90 -4.72
C GLY A 13 12.87 -12.67 -3.73
N MET A 14 11.56 -12.71 -3.94
CA MET A 14 10.63 -13.45 -3.07
C MET A 14 10.91 -14.95 -3.10
N LEU A 15 11.15 -15.54 -4.27
CA LEU A 15 11.50 -16.95 -4.40
C LEU A 15 12.85 -17.26 -3.74
N PHE A 16 13.84 -16.37 -3.86
CA PHE A 16 15.12 -16.51 -3.20
C PHE A 16 14.97 -16.48 -1.67
N ILE A 17 14.18 -15.56 -1.12
CA ILE A 17 13.91 -15.49 0.33
C ILE A 17 13.19 -16.75 0.81
N LEU A 18 12.17 -17.22 0.09
CA LEU A 18 11.46 -18.45 0.45
C LEU A 18 12.34 -19.70 0.34
N PHE A 19 13.20 -19.77 -0.68
CA PHE A 19 14.18 -20.85 -0.83
C PHE A 19 15.15 -20.85 0.36
N THR A 20 15.79 -19.72 0.64
CA THR A 20 16.75 -19.62 1.74
C THR A 20 16.11 -19.86 3.12
N TYR A 21 14.85 -19.48 3.29
CA TYR A 21 14.03 -19.83 4.46
C TYR A 21 13.79 -21.34 4.57
N ALA A 22 13.35 -21.99 3.49
CA ALA A 22 13.06 -23.43 3.48
C ALA A 22 14.28 -24.30 3.81
N PHE A 23 15.49 -23.82 3.52
CA PHE A 23 16.76 -24.48 3.86
C PHE A 23 17.37 -24.03 5.19
N ASN A 24 16.67 -23.21 5.99
CA ASN A 24 17.15 -22.68 7.28
C ASN A 24 18.54 -22.03 7.20
N LEU A 25 18.81 -21.27 6.13
CA LEU A 25 20.13 -20.66 5.91
C LEU A 25 20.42 -19.47 6.84
N TYR A 26 19.41 -18.96 7.55
CA TYR A 26 19.52 -17.92 8.55
C TYR A 26 18.51 -18.18 9.69
N PRO A 27 18.76 -17.65 10.90
CA PRO A 27 17.83 -17.80 12.02
C PRO A 27 16.49 -17.13 11.73
N GLU A 28 15.40 -17.78 12.10
CA GLU A 28 14.06 -17.19 12.01
C GLU A 28 13.95 -15.94 12.90
N THR A 29 13.29 -14.92 12.38
CA THR A 29 12.98 -13.73 13.17
C THR A 29 11.84 -14.03 14.14
N THR A 30 12.04 -13.82 15.43
CA THR A 30 11.01 -14.03 16.47
C THR A 30 10.14 -12.79 16.74
N LEU A 31 10.26 -11.75 15.90
CA LEU A 31 9.61 -10.46 16.10
C LEU A 31 8.14 -10.50 15.64
N ASP A 32 7.23 -10.09 16.53
CA ASP A 32 5.80 -9.89 16.24
C ASP A 32 5.10 -11.13 15.63
N LEU A 33 5.52 -12.32 16.06
CA LEU A 33 4.99 -13.60 15.57
C LEU A 33 3.63 -13.98 16.16
N TYR A 34 3.20 -13.33 17.23
CA TYR A 34 1.92 -13.63 17.89
C TYR A 34 1.05 -12.40 17.93
N ARG A 35 -0.22 -12.58 17.57
CA ARG A 35 -1.26 -11.55 17.79
C ARG A 35 -1.83 -11.64 19.21
N ASP A 36 -2.54 -10.62 19.64
CA ASP A 36 -3.26 -10.54 20.93
C ASP A 36 -4.14 -11.78 21.23
N ASN A 37 -4.59 -12.51 20.21
CA ASN A 37 -5.40 -13.73 20.35
C ASN A 37 -4.56 -15.04 20.33
N ASN A 38 -3.24 -14.97 20.53
CA ASN A 38 -2.29 -16.09 20.45
C ASN A 38 -2.23 -16.82 19.09
N ILE A 39 -2.65 -16.17 18.02
CA ILE A 39 -2.51 -16.71 16.66
C ILE A 39 -1.06 -16.50 16.22
N TYR A 40 -0.39 -17.60 15.85
CA TYR A 40 0.97 -17.57 15.31
C TYR A 40 0.98 -17.11 13.84
N ARG A 41 1.92 -16.24 13.50
CA ARG A 41 2.09 -15.62 12.18
C ARG A 41 3.48 -15.97 11.66
N TYR A 42 3.53 -16.70 10.55
CA TYR A 42 4.79 -17.08 9.92
C TYR A 42 5.38 -15.87 9.17
N SER A 43 6.65 -15.54 9.44
CA SER A 43 7.34 -14.47 8.70
C SER A 43 7.87 -14.92 7.34
N LEU A 44 7.96 -16.24 7.11
CA LEU A 44 8.32 -16.86 5.82
C LEU A 44 9.64 -16.32 5.25
N GLY A 45 10.61 -16.11 6.13
CA GLY A 45 11.94 -15.59 5.80
C GLY A 45 12.08 -14.07 5.81
N TYR A 46 10.99 -13.33 5.98
CA TYR A 46 11.01 -11.88 6.11
C TYR A 46 11.18 -11.44 7.56
N ARG A 47 11.55 -10.17 7.73
CA ARG A 47 11.65 -9.53 9.05
C ARG A 47 10.31 -9.47 9.79
N PHE A 48 9.21 -9.30 9.06
CA PHE A 48 7.87 -9.21 9.61
C PHE A 48 6.89 -10.05 8.79
N PRO A 49 5.87 -10.68 9.41
CA PRO A 49 4.84 -11.45 8.70
C PRO A 49 4.05 -10.67 7.64
N THR A 50 4.04 -9.33 7.72
CA THR A 50 3.34 -8.45 6.79
C THR A 50 4.09 -8.20 5.48
N PHE A 51 5.39 -8.51 5.39
CA PHE A 51 6.21 -8.16 4.23
C PHE A 51 5.83 -8.96 2.98
N LEU A 52 5.76 -10.29 3.07
CA LEU A 52 5.37 -11.13 1.93
C LEU A 52 3.97 -10.75 1.37
N PRO A 53 2.92 -10.58 2.20
CA PRO A 53 1.63 -10.06 1.74
C PRO A 53 1.77 -8.72 1.02
N ASN A 54 2.52 -7.76 1.59
CA ASN A 54 2.68 -6.44 0.99
C ASN A 54 3.40 -6.50 -0.37
N PHE A 55 4.48 -7.29 -0.51
CA PHE A 55 5.10 -7.54 -1.82
C PHE A 55 4.13 -8.17 -2.81
N TYR A 56 3.35 -9.15 -2.35
CA TYR A 56 2.37 -9.84 -3.18
C TYR A 56 1.28 -8.89 -3.69
N PHE A 57 0.75 -8.01 -2.83
CA PHE A 57 -0.22 -6.99 -3.24
C PHE A 57 0.31 -6.06 -4.33
N HIS A 58 1.54 -5.53 -4.16
CA HIS A 58 2.15 -4.67 -5.17
C HIS A 58 2.41 -5.42 -6.49
N LEU A 59 2.80 -6.70 -6.43
CA LEU A 59 2.92 -7.57 -7.60
C LEU A 59 1.59 -7.75 -8.33
N VAL A 60 0.50 -7.96 -7.60
CA VAL A 60 -0.86 -8.09 -8.16
C VAL A 60 -1.28 -6.80 -8.87
N LEU A 61 -1.02 -5.63 -8.27
CA LEU A 61 -1.25 -4.33 -8.93
C LEU A 61 -0.45 -4.21 -10.24
N CYS A 62 0.83 -4.56 -10.21
CA CYS A 62 1.70 -4.55 -11.39
C CYS A 62 1.22 -5.52 -12.48
N TRP A 63 0.79 -6.73 -12.09
CA TRP A 63 0.29 -7.75 -13.00
C TRP A 63 -0.94 -7.26 -13.77
N PHE A 64 -1.94 -6.72 -13.07
CA PHE A 64 -3.15 -6.20 -13.71
C PHE A 64 -2.90 -4.91 -14.49
N PHE A 65 -1.95 -4.06 -14.04
CA PHE A 65 -1.50 -2.90 -14.80
C PHE A 65 -0.95 -3.27 -16.19
N LEU A 66 -0.17 -4.34 -16.27
CA LEU A 66 0.42 -4.82 -17.52
C LEU A 66 -0.57 -5.59 -18.39
N ARG A 67 -1.35 -6.50 -17.79
CA ARG A 67 -2.27 -7.37 -18.56
C ARG A 67 -3.49 -6.62 -19.08
N ARG A 68 -4.02 -5.64 -18.34
CA ARG A 68 -5.20 -4.86 -18.73
C ARG A 68 -6.35 -5.78 -19.16
N ASP A 69 -6.97 -5.55 -20.31
CA ASP A 69 -8.07 -6.37 -20.84
C ASP A 69 -7.63 -7.81 -21.17
N ASN A 70 -6.33 -8.12 -21.24
CA ASN A 70 -5.82 -9.49 -21.37
C ASN A 70 -5.81 -10.27 -20.03
N ALA A 71 -6.22 -9.68 -18.91
CA ALA A 71 -6.33 -10.37 -17.62
C ALA A 71 -7.57 -11.27 -17.57
N ASN A 72 -7.42 -12.57 -17.40
CA ASN A 72 -8.52 -13.54 -17.52
C ASN A 72 -9.02 -14.01 -16.14
N VAL A 73 -10.19 -14.67 -16.10
CA VAL A 73 -10.74 -15.26 -14.85
C VAL A 73 -9.73 -16.19 -14.18
N VAL A 74 -8.95 -16.93 -14.97
CA VAL A 74 -7.88 -17.80 -14.44
C VAL A 74 -6.85 -17.00 -13.63
N ASP A 75 -6.45 -15.80 -14.08
CA ASP A 75 -5.53 -14.95 -13.32
C ASP A 75 -6.16 -14.56 -11.96
N ILE A 76 -7.44 -14.18 -11.97
CA ILE A 76 -8.19 -13.79 -10.76
C ILE A 76 -8.28 -14.96 -9.77
N ILE A 77 -8.58 -16.17 -10.26
CA ILE A 77 -8.68 -17.38 -9.42
C ILE A 77 -7.32 -17.72 -8.83
N ILE A 78 -6.27 -17.80 -9.65
CA ILE A 78 -4.91 -18.13 -9.17
C ILE A 78 -4.44 -17.10 -8.14
N ILE A 79 -4.64 -15.81 -8.41
CA ILE A 79 -4.26 -14.74 -7.48
C ILE A 79 -5.02 -14.89 -6.16
N SER A 80 -6.32 -15.16 -6.20
CA SER A 80 -7.14 -15.30 -5.00
C SER A 80 -6.74 -16.54 -4.17
N ILE A 81 -6.39 -17.65 -4.84
CA ILE A 81 -5.91 -18.87 -4.16
C ILE A 81 -4.57 -18.61 -3.47
N ILE A 82 -3.60 -18.01 -4.16
CA ILE A 82 -2.30 -17.67 -3.57
C ILE A 82 -2.48 -16.70 -2.39
N ASN A 83 -3.32 -15.67 -2.55
CA ASN A 83 -3.65 -14.72 -1.49
C ASN A 83 -4.23 -15.41 -0.24
N TYR A 84 -5.11 -16.40 -0.43
CA TYR A 84 -5.70 -17.18 0.66
C TYR A 84 -4.65 -17.98 1.44
N TYR A 85 -3.71 -18.65 0.75
CA TYR A 85 -2.61 -19.35 1.42
C TYR A 85 -1.68 -18.40 2.17
N ILE A 86 -1.32 -17.26 1.57
CA ILE A 86 -0.53 -16.23 2.25
C ILE A 86 -1.26 -15.72 3.50
N TYR A 87 -2.58 -15.54 3.42
CA TYR A 87 -3.39 -15.10 4.56
C TYR A 87 -3.41 -16.13 5.70
N ILE A 88 -3.61 -17.42 5.41
CA ILE A 88 -3.59 -18.47 6.44
C ILE A 88 -2.25 -18.47 7.19
N LEU A 89 -1.13 -18.27 6.48
CA LEU A 89 0.21 -18.32 7.09
C LEU A 89 0.55 -17.03 7.85
N THR A 90 0.11 -15.87 7.38
CA THR A 90 0.60 -14.57 7.90
C THR A 90 -0.44 -13.80 8.74
N ASP A 91 -1.71 -14.19 8.70
CA ASP A 91 -2.87 -13.50 9.29
C ASP A 91 -2.91 -11.99 8.95
N THR A 92 -2.42 -11.60 7.77
CA THR A 92 -2.36 -10.20 7.34
C THR A 92 -3.66 -9.78 6.64
N ARG A 93 -4.68 -9.48 7.46
CA ARG A 93 -6.07 -9.20 7.04
C ARG A 93 -6.22 -8.04 6.05
N ALA A 94 -5.59 -6.89 6.34
CA ALA A 94 -5.74 -5.68 5.52
C ALA A 94 -5.35 -5.94 4.07
N VAL A 95 -4.16 -6.53 3.87
CA VAL A 95 -3.65 -6.87 2.54
C VAL A 95 -4.48 -7.96 1.87
N TYR A 96 -4.92 -8.99 2.61
CA TYR A 96 -5.80 -10.02 2.08
C TYR A 96 -7.07 -9.42 1.45
N TYR A 97 -7.77 -8.55 2.19
CA TYR A 97 -8.99 -7.91 1.69
C TYR A 97 -8.72 -6.93 0.55
N LEU A 98 -7.59 -6.22 0.54
CA LEU A 98 -7.20 -5.35 -0.57
C LEU A 98 -6.94 -6.12 -1.86
N VAL A 99 -6.30 -7.29 -1.79
CA VAL A 99 -6.10 -8.16 -2.96
C VAL A 99 -7.44 -8.70 -3.48
N ILE A 100 -8.34 -9.14 -2.60
CA ILE A 100 -9.70 -9.56 -2.99
C ILE A 100 -10.46 -8.40 -3.64
N LEU A 101 -10.40 -7.21 -3.06
CA LEU A 101 -11.00 -6.00 -3.65
C LEU A 101 -10.40 -5.69 -5.03
N THR A 102 -9.10 -5.87 -5.20
CA THR A 102 -8.42 -5.72 -6.50
C THR A 102 -9.01 -6.68 -7.52
N CYS A 103 -9.13 -7.96 -7.18
CA CYS A 103 -9.73 -8.98 -8.03
C CYS A 103 -11.19 -8.64 -8.42
N VAL A 104 -11.99 -8.16 -7.46
CA VAL A 104 -13.37 -7.72 -7.70
C VAL A 104 -13.41 -6.54 -8.66
N ILE A 105 -12.57 -5.51 -8.46
CA ILE A 105 -12.55 -4.35 -9.35
C ILE A 105 -12.10 -4.74 -10.76
N VAL A 106 -11.08 -5.60 -10.91
CA VAL A 106 -10.68 -6.11 -12.24
C VAL A 106 -11.83 -6.85 -12.91
N PHE A 107 -12.55 -7.69 -12.16
CA PHE A 107 -13.73 -8.39 -12.68
C PHE A 107 -14.80 -7.41 -13.18
N LEU A 108 -15.11 -6.38 -12.39
CA LEU A 108 -16.05 -5.32 -12.74
C LEU A 108 -15.61 -4.53 -13.99
N LEU A 109 -14.33 -4.13 -14.07
CA LEU A 109 -13.79 -3.37 -15.20
C LEU A 109 -13.76 -4.17 -16.51
N LYS A 110 -13.56 -5.48 -16.44
CA LYS A 110 -13.46 -6.35 -17.61
C LYS A 110 -14.80 -6.98 -18.01
N TYR A 111 -15.43 -7.72 -17.10
CA TYR A 111 -16.59 -8.55 -17.43
C TYR A 111 -17.91 -7.80 -17.32
N CYS A 112 -17.99 -6.78 -16.47
CA CYS A 112 -19.14 -5.88 -16.42
C CYS A 112 -18.96 -4.64 -17.32
N ASN A 113 -17.86 -4.57 -18.09
CA ASN A 113 -17.52 -3.46 -18.99
C ASN A 113 -17.59 -2.07 -18.32
N ILE A 114 -17.27 -1.99 -17.02
CA ILE A 114 -17.25 -0.70 -16.32
C ILE A 114 -16.03 0.10 -16.80
N ASN A 115 -16.29 1.33 -17.23
CA ASN A 115 -15.28 2.31 -17.64
C ASN A 115 -15.66 3.69 -17.09
N TYR A 116 -14.89 4.73 -17.41
CA TYR A 116 -15.16 6.08 -16.91
C TYR A 116 -16.46 6.72 -17.44
N ARG A 117 -17.10 6.12 -18.46
CA ARG A 117 -18.34 6.59 -19.07
C ARG A 117 -19.58 5.87 -18.52
N THR A 118 -19.43 4.78 -17.78
CA THR A 118 -20.54 4.03 -17.18
C THR A 118 -21.34 4.92 -16.22
N LEU A 119 -22.67 4.87 -16.31
CA LEU A 119 -23.57 5.67 -15.48
C LEU A 119 -23.34 5.35 -13.99
N PHE A 120 -23.28 6.40 -13.15
CA PHE A 120 -22.99 6.35 -11.71
C PHE A 120 -21.61 5.77 -11.34
N LEU A 121 -21.38 4.47 -11.56
CA LEU A 121 -20.13 3.78 -11.18
C LEU A 121 -18.90 4.33 -11.91
N GLY A 122 -19.01 4.65 -13.20
CA GLY A 122 -17.93 5.26 -13.96
C GLY A 122 -17.61 6.68 -13.47
N GLY A 123 -18.63 7.43 -13.05
CA GLY A 123 -18.48 8.74 -12.43
C GLY A 123 -17.73 8.67 -11.10
N LEU A 124 -18.10 7.74 -10.20
CA LEU A 124 -17.39 7.50 -8.95
C LEU A 124 -15.94 7.06 -9.21
N PHE A 125 -15.74 6.12 -10.13
CA PHE A 125 -14.41 5.63 -10.48
C PHE A 125 -13.52 6.72 -11.07
N ARG A 126 -14.08 7.59 -11.91
CA ARG A 126 -13.41 8.80 -12.44
C ARG A 126 -13.04 9.78 -11.32
N PHE A 127 -13.96 10.02 -10.39
CA PHE A 127 -13.73 10.89 -9.24
C PHE A 127 -12.60 10.34 -8.35
N LEU A 128 -12.66 9.06 -8.00
CA LEU A 128 -11.64 8.40 -7.19
C LEU A 128 -10.28 8.34 -7.91
N THR A 129 -10.24 8.06 -9.22
CA THR A 129 -8.96 8.06 -9.97
C THR A 129 -8.25 9.40 -9.86
N LYS A 130 -9.00 10.50 -9.86
CA LYS A 130 -8.46 11.86 -9.79
C LYS A 130 -8.09 12.31 -8.38
N TYR A 131 -8.90 11.96 -7.38
CA TYR A 131 -8.83 12.54 -6.04
C TYR A 131 -8.53 11.54 -4.92
N SER A 132 -8.28 10.27 -5.23
CA SER A 132 -8.02 9.22 -4.23
C SER A 132 -6.89 9.55 -3.27
N PHE A 133 -5.75 10.09 -3.74
CA PHE A 133 -4.67 10.52 -2.84
C PHE A 133 -5.17 11.55 -1.81
N LEU A 134 -5.92 12.57 -2.27
CA LEU A 134 -6.45 13.62 -1.40
C LEU A 134 -7.46 13.03 -0.41
N ILE A 135 -8.39 12.21 -0.89
CA ILE A 135 -9.45 11.62 -0.07
C ILE A 135 -8.87 10.71 1.00
N PHE A 136 -8.03 9.74 0.61
CA PHE A 136 -7.43 8.79 1.53
C PHE A 136 -6.40 9.45 2.45
N GLY A 137 -5.65 10.45 1.96
CA GLY A 137 -4.77 11.25 2.79
C GLY A 137 -5.51 12.07 3.84
N ALA A 138 -6.62 12.72 3.47
CA ALA A 138 -7.47 13.44 4.41
C ALA A 138 -8.08 12.50 5.46
N ILE A 139 -8.57 11.32 5.04
CA ILE A 139 -9.07 10.28 5.95
C ILE A 139 -7.97 9.83 6.91
N ALA A 140 -6.80 9.48 6.39
CA ALA A 140 -5.67 8.98 7.18
C ALA A 140 -5.21 10.01 8.21
N ILE A 141 -5.00 11.26 7.79
CA ILE A 141 -4.56 12.36 8.66
C ILE A 141 -5.64 12.66 9.70
N TYR A 142 -6.91 12.77 9.31
CA TYR A 142 -8.00 13.07 10.24
C TYR A 142 -8.07 12.01 11.36
N PHE A 143 -8.20 10.73 11.01
CA PHE A 143 -8.37 9.67 12.00
C PHE A 143 -7.16 9.47 12.91
N GLN A 144 -5.94 9.70 12.42
CA GLN A 144 -4.72 9.60 13.23
C GLN A 144 -4.50 10.86 14.06
N TYR A 145 -4.77 12.05 13.53
CA TYR A 145 -4.60 13.30 14.28
C TYR A 145 -5.60 13.42 15.42
N THR A 146 -6.87 13.06 15.20
CA THR A 146 -7.93 13.19 16.22
C THR A 146 -8.15 11.93 17.05
N TYR A 147 -7.29 10.91 16.93
CA TYR A 147 -7.45 9.67 17.67
C TYR A 147 -7.46 9.95 19.17
N ASN A 148 -8.44 9.40 19.88
CA ASN A 148 -8.48 9.43 21.34
C ASN A 148 -8.83 8.01 21.85
N PRO A 149 -7.95 7.36 22.62
CA PRO A 149 -8.19 6.02 23.15
C PRO A 149 -9.35 5.95 24.16
N GLU A 150 -9.74 7.06 24.79
CA GLU A 150 -10.87 7.13 25.73
C GLU A 150 -12.23 7.00 25.03
N ILE A 151 -12.28 7.24 23.71
CA ILE A 151 -13.50 7.15 22.91
C ILE A 151 -13.64 5.72 22.37
N ASN A 152 -14.63 4.97 22.89
CA ASN A 152 -14.85 3.56 22.58
C ASN A 152 -14.84 3.21 21.08
N TRP A 153 -15.50 4.01 20.23
CA TRP A 153 -15.56 3.72 18.80
C TRP A 153 -14.19 3.91 18.11
N MET A 154 -13.38 4.87 18.56
CA MET A 154 -12.02 5.08 18.06
C MET A 154 -11.09 3.97 18.54
N ALA A 155 -11.21 3.54 19.80
CA ALA A 155 -10.46 2.40 20.33
C ALA A 155 -10.75 1.11 19.55
N ASN A 156 -12.03 0.82 19.26
CA ASN A 156 -12.43 -0.31 18.43
C ASN A 156 -11.85 -0.21 17.01
N LEU A 157 -11.88 0.99 16.41
CA LEU A 157 -11.29 1.22 15.09
C LEU A 157 -9.77 0.99 15.11
N ASN A 158 -9.07 1.43 16.16
CA ASN A 158 -7.64 1.18 16.32
C ASN A 158 -7.31 -0.31 16.45
N SER A 159 -8.14 -1.08 17.15
CA SER A 159 -8.00 -2.55 17.21
C SER A 159 -8.14 -3.19 15.82
N ILE A 160 -9.09 -2.74 15.00
CA ILE A 160 -9.25 -3.19 13.61
C ILE A 160 -7.99 -2.90 12.79
N PHE A 161 -7.39 -1.72 12.98
CA PHE A 161 -6.14 -1.32 12.32
C PHE A 161 -4.87 -1.81 13.04
N SER A 162 -4.99 -2.68 14.04
CA SER A 162 -3.88 -3.27 14.80
C SER A 162 -2.95 -2.21 15.42
N GLY A 163 -3.50 -1.16 16.02
CA GLY A 163 -2.74 -0.14 16.74
C GLY A 163 -2.18 1.01 15.88
N ARG A 164 -2.30 0.91 14.55
CA ARG A 164 -1.73 1.90 13.62
C ARG A 164 -2.29 3.32 13.77
N LEU A 165 -3.54 3.46 14.21
CA LEU A 165 -4.11 4.79 14.45
C LEU A 165 -3.45 5.45 15.65
N ALA A 166 -3.24 4.70 16.73
CA ALA A 166 -2.54 5.17 17.92
C ALA A 166 -1.07 5.53 17.62
N LEU A 167 -0.36 4.71 16.84
CA LEU A 167 1.02 5.01 16.43
C LEU A 167 1.10 6.30 15.59
N GLY A 168 0.18 6.49 14.65
CA GLY A 168 0.07 7.73 13.89
C GLY A 168 -0.23 8.95 14.75
N HIS A 169 -1.16 8.82 15.70
CA HIS A 169 -1.49 9.88 16.66
C HIS A 169 -0.29 10.29 17.50
N TRP A 170 0.41 9.30 18.04
CA TRP A 170 1.59 9.55 18.84
C TRP A 170 2.69 10.27 18.04
N GLY A 171 2.78 10.00 16.73
CA GLY A 171 3.64 10.79 15.84
C GLY A 171 3.29 12.28 15.80
N PHE A 172 2.00 12.64 15.80
CA PHE A 172 1.55 14.03 15.87
C PHE A 172 1.75 14.67 17.25
N GLU A 173 1.76 13.89 18.33
CA GLU A 173 2.08 14.39 19.67
C GLU A 173 3.58 14.68 19.84
N LEU A 174 4.44 13.88 19.20
CA LEU A 174 5.90 14.00 19.31
C LEU A 174 6.50 15.04 18.34
N TYR A 175 5.90 15.22 17.17
CA TYR A 175 6.48 16.03 16.10
C TYR A 175 5.49 17.05 15.55
N ASP A 176 5.88 18.32 15.57
CA ASP A 176 5.14 19.39 14.90
C ASP A 176 5.20 19.25 13.38
N ILE A 177 4.14 19.67 12.69
CA ILE A 177 4.13 19.72 11.23
C ILE A 177 5.02 20.88 10.75
N LYS A 178 6.10 20.55 10.03
CA LYS A 178 7.05 21.53 9.45
C LYS A 178 6.94 21.59 7.92
N LEU A 179 7.39 22.71 7.35
CA LEU A 179 7.41 22.90 5.88
C LEU A 179 8.25 21.84 5.16
N PHE A 180 9.43 21.53 5.70
CA PHE A 180 10.39 20.56 5.15
C PHE A 180 10.58 19.33 6.05
N GLY A 181 9.58 19.06 6.90
CA GLY A 181 9.53 17.84 7.71
C GLY A 181 10.44 17.87 8.93
N ASN A 182 10.57 16.70 9.54
CA ASN A 182 11.33 16.47 10.77
C ASN A 182 12.27 15.29 10.58
N PHE A 183 13.38 15.31 11.32
CA PHE A 183 14.13 14.08 11.59
C PHE A 183 13.34 13.28 12.64
N VAL A 184 12.60 12.28 12.18
CA VAL A 184 11.80 11.40 13.04
C VAL A 184 12.64 10.19 13.42
N GLU A 185 12.87 10.03 14.72
CA GLU A 185 13.56 8.86 15.27
C GLU A 185 12.56 7.73 15.46
N PHE A 186 12.66 6.71 14.61
CA PHE A 186 11.88 5.48 14.77
C PHE A 186 12.61 4.52 15.71
N VAL A 187 11.87 3.92 16.64
CA VAL A 187 12.39 2.92 17.58
C VAL A 187 11.87 1.56 17.15
N SER A 188 12.78 0.71 16.65
CA SER A 188 12.40 -0.64 16.21
C SER A 188 12.13 -1.57 17.39
N ILE A 189 11.47 -2.71 17.13
CA ILE A 189 11.18 -3.71 18.19
C ILE A 189 12.46 -4.21 18.88
N LEU A 190 13.58 -4.24 18.15
CA LEU A 190 14.88 -4.69 18.69
C LEU A 190 15.55 -3.65 19.61
N GLU A 191 15.23 -2.37 19.40
CA GLU A 191 15.76 -1.25 20.20
C GLU A 191 14.82 -0.90 21.36
N ALA A 192 13.57 -1.38 21.30
CA ALA A 192 12.58 -1.10 22.32
C ALA A 192 13.01 -1.66 23.69
N SER A 193 12.99 -0.81 24.71
CA SER A 193 13.42 -1.09 26.07
C SER A 193 12.38 -0.57 27.08
N ALA A 194 12.66 -0.70 28.38
CA ALA A 194 11.80 -0.11 29.41
C ALA A 194 11.76 1.44 29.33
N SER A 195 12.81 2.06 28.80
CA SER A 195 12.89 3.51 28.56
C SER A 195 12.40 3.91 27.17
N ASP A 196 12.70 3.11 26.16
CA ASP A 196 12.42 3.42 24.75
C ASP A 196 11.29 2.54 24.23
N LYS A 197 10.09 3.11 24.16
CA LYS A 197 8.93 2.39 23.65
C LYS A 197 9.01 2.27 22.12
N PHE A 198 8.61 1.12 21.59
CA PHE A 198 8.48 0.91 20.14
C PHE A 198 7.68 2.03 19.50
N PHE A 199 8.25 2.66 18.47
CA PHE A 199 7.62 3.77 17.78
C PHE A 199 7.94 3.71 16.28
N TYR A 200 6.90 3.49 15.49
CA TYR A 200 6.96 3.54 14.04
C TYR A 200 5.64 4.06 13.47
N ILE A 201 5.70 4.98 12.52
CA ILE A 201 4.49 5.53 11.88
C ILE A 201 4.20 4.70 10.64
N ASP A 202 3.23 3.79 10.67
CA ASP A 202 2.94 2.95 9.50
C ASP A 202 2.22 3.70 8.36
N SER A 203 1.53 4.80 8.63
CA SER A 203 0.79 5.52 7.58
C SER A 203 1.73 6.30 6.66
N ALA A 204 1.74 5.98 5.36
CA ALA A 204 2.54 6.74 4.39
C ALA A 204 2.14 8.22 4.32
N TYR A 205 0.87 8.55 4.51
CA TYR A 205 0.42 9.96 4.53
C TYR A 205 0.98 10.73 5.72
N VAL A 206 0.96 10.12 6.91
CA VAL A 206 1.50 10.74 8.12
C VAL A 206 3.02 10.84 8.03
N GLN A 207 3.71 9.81 7.51
CA GLN A 207 5.15 9.91 7.21
C GLN A 207 5.44 11.04 6.20
N LEU A 208 4.70 11.13 5.09
CA LEU A 208 4.85 12.21 4.11
C LEU A 208 4.70 13.59 4.75
N LEU A 209 3.77 13.74 5.69
CA LEU A 209 3.52 15.02 6.35
C LEU A 209 4.57 15.34 7.43
N LEU A 210 4.90 14.40 8.30
CA LEU A 210 5.78 14.62 9.46
C LEU A 210 7.27 14.48 9.15
N VAL A 211 7.64 13.50 8.31
CA VAL A 211 9.05 13.22 7.96
C VAL A 211 9.48 14.12 6.80
N TYR A 212 8.69 14.21 5.73
CA TYR A 212 9.08 14.95 4.52
C TYR A 212 8.55 16.39 4.47
N GLY A 213 7.49 16.69 5.22
CA GLY A 213 6.95 18.03 5.37
C GLY A 213 5.83 18.38 4.41
N ILE A 214 5.17 19.49 4.74
CA ILE A 214 4.01 20.03 4.02
C ILE A 214 4.31 20.23 2.53
N VAL A 215 5.50 20.76 2.20
CA VAL A 215 5.86 21.09 0.81
C VAL A 215 5.88 19.82 -0.05
N ILE A 216 6.56 18.77 0.42
CA ILE A 216 6.66 17.51 -0.32
C ILE A 216 5.30 16.81 -0.40
N TYR A 217 4.53 16.80 0.68
CA TYR A 217 3.18 16.23 0.70
C TYR A 217 2.29 16.85 -0.40
N PHE A 218 2.24 18.18 -0.49
CA PHE A 218 1.41 18.86 -1.49
C PHE A 218 1.95 18.73 -2.92
N LEU A 219 3.27 18.66 -3.10
CA LEU A 219 3.87 18.38 -4.41
C LEU A 219 3.46 17.00 -4.94
N ILE A 220 3.53 15.98 -4.08
CA ILE A 220 3.11 14.61 -4.42
C ILE A 220 1.60 14.56 -4.69
N MET A 221 0.79 15.21 -3.85
CA MET A 221 -0.66 15.31 -4.04
C MET A 221 -1.00 15.94 -5.40
N TYR A 222 -0.33 17.04 -5.74
CA TYR A 222 -0.52 17.72 -7.03
C TYR A 222 -0.10 16.83 -8.19
N GLY A 223 1.07 16.19 -8.10
CA GLY A 223 1.58 15.26 -9.10
C GLY A 223 0.60 14.13 -9.39
N TYR A 224 0.16 13.40 -8.36
CA TYR A 224 -0.81 12.32 -8.53
C TYR A 224 -2.17 12.79 -9.03
N THR A 225 -2.61 14.00 -8.64
CA THR A 225 -3.86 14.59 -9.19
C THR A 225 -3.74 14.86 -10.69
N LYS A 226 -2.57 15.30 -11.17
CA LYS A 226 -2.30 15.50 -12.61
C LYS A 226 -2.27 14.18 -13.36
N ILE A 227 -1.58 13.18 -12.82
CA ILE A 227 -1.52 11.84 -13.38
C ILE A 227 -2.92 11.21 -13.45
N GLY A 228 -3.71 11.33 -12.38
CA GLY A 228 -5.10 10.88 -12.38
C GLY A 228 -5.96 11.52 -13.48
N LYS A 229 -5.80 12.82 -13.73
CA LYS A 229 -6.48 13.50 -14.86
C LYS A 229 -6.05 12.93 -16.21
N GLU A 230 -4.77 12.68 -16.40
CA GLU A 230 -4.24 12.13 -17.66
C GLU A 230 -4.71 10.68 -17.89
N ILE A 231 -4.69 9.85 -16.85
CA ILE A 231 -5.22 8.48 -16.88
C ILE A 231 -6.68 8.47 -17.35
N ILE A 232 -7.50 9.39 -16.82
CA ILE A 232 -8.91 9.53 -17.21
C ILE A 232 -9.05 9.96 -18.68
N ASN A 233 -8.24 10.92 -19.13
CA ASN A 233 -8.27 11.40 -20.51
C ASN A 233 -7.85 10.31 -21.51
N ASN A 234 -6.91 9.45 -21.12
CA ASN A 234 -6.43 8.32 -21.90
C ASN A 234 -7.27 7.03 -21.71
N ASP A 235 -8.39 7.10 -20.97
CA ASP A 235 -9.27 5.98 -20.62
C ASP A 235 -8.53 4.75 -20.04
N ASN A 236 -7.43 4.97 -19.32
CA ASN A 236 -6.59 3.90 -18.78
C ASN A 236 -7.12 3.40 -17.42
N LYS A 237 -8.31 2.77 -17.46
CA LYS A 237 -9.05 2.29 -16.28
C LYS A 237 -8.22 1.41 -15.34
N TYR A 238 -7.33 0.56 -15.86
CA TYR A 238 -6.49 -0.31 -15.04
C TYR A 238 -5.45 0.47 -14.23
N PHE A 239 -4.89 1.56 -14.78
CA PHE A 239 -3.99 2.41 -14.02
C PHE A 239 -4.75 3.22 -12.95
N GLY A 240 -5.96 3.69 -13.26
CA GLY A 240 -6.80 4.36 -12.26
C GLY A 240 -7.14 3.46 -11.07
N MET A 241 -7.46 2.19 -11.33
CA MET A 241 -7.65 1.17 -10.29
C MET A 241 -6.40 1.02 -9.42
N VAL A 242 -5.22 0.89 -10.04
CA VAL A 242 -3.95 0.76 -9.32
C VAL A 242 -3.71 1.93 -8.38
N LEU A 243 -3.90 3.17 -8.84
CA LEU A 243 -3.72 4.35 -7.99
C LEU A 243 -4.69 4.35 -6.80
N ILE A 244 -5.97 4.06 -7.04
CA ILE A 244 -6.98 4.03 -5.98
C ILE A 244 -6.61 3.01 -4.90
N LEU A 245 -6.23 1.79 -5.29
CA LEU A 245 -5.89 0.72 -4.36
C LEU A 245 -4.56 0.97 -3.63
N LEU A 246 -3.56 1.50 -4.34
CA LEU A 246 -2.28 1.90 -3.77
C LEU A 246 -2.48 2.98 -2.69
N PHE A 247 -3.30 3.99 -2.98
CA PHE A 247 -3.58 5.08 -2.04
C PHE A 247 -4.47 4.65 -0.87
N ALA A 248 -5.37 3.68 -1.07
CA ALA A 248 -6.13 3.08 0.02
C ALA A 248 -5.23 2.26 0.96
N HIS A 249 -4.30 1.47 0.39
CA HIS A 249 -3.28 0.74 1.14
C HIS A 249 -2.38 1.68 1.97
N SER A 250 -1.99 2.80 1.38
CA SER A 250 -1.11 3.82 1.98
C SER A 250 -1.67 4.49 3.26
N ILE A 251 -2.94 4.25 3.61
CA ILE A 251 -3.53 4.73 4.88
C ILE A 251 -2.83 4.07 6.07
N THR A 252 -2.52 2.78 5.95
CA THR A 252 -2.08 1.93 7.08
C THR A 252 -0.68 1.38 6.90
N ASP A 253 -0.05 1.66 5.78
CA ASP A 253 1.15 0.97 5.34
C ASP A 253 2.10 1.98 4.66
N PRO A 254 3.42 1.96 4.95
CA PRO A 254 4.33 3.06 4.62
C PRO A 254 4.88 3.01 3.19
N GLN A 255 4.61 1.92 2.45
CA GLN A 255 5.33 1.53 1.24
C GLN A 255 5.08 2.44 0.02
N LEU A 256 4.19 3.44 0.12
CA LEU A 256 3.93 4.38 -0.98
C LEU A 256 5.23 5.01 -1.52
N MET A 257 6.13 5.39 -0.60
CA MET A 257 7.39 6.06 -0.92
C MET A 257 8.56 5.10 -1.11
N SER A 258 8.37 3.79 -0.91
CA SER A 258 9.42 2.79 -0.96
C SER A 258 9.50 2.14 -2.35
N PRO A 259 10.52 2.46 -3.19
CA PRO A 259 10.60 1.93 -4.55
C PRO A 259 10.79 0.41 -4.61
N GLU A 260 11.27 -0.19 -3.53
CA GLU A 260 11.39 -1.64 -3.36
C GLU A 260 10.03 -2.37 -3.38
N PHE A 261 8.96 -1.70 -2.94
CA PHE A 261 7.59 -2.23 -2.98
C PHE A 261 6.78 -1.61 -4.12
N ASN A 262 6.95 -0.32 -4.38
CA ASN A 262 6.05 0.43 -5.24
C ASN A 262 6.78 1.05 -6.45
N PRO A 263 6.73 0.43 -7.65
CA PRO A 263 7.31 1.04 -8.85
C PRO A 263 6.49 2.23 -9.35
N PHE A 264 5.25 2.40 -8.90
CA PHE A 264 4.38 3.48 -9.36
C PHE A 264 4.79 4.84 -8.82
N ILE A 265 5.66 4.94 -7.82
CA ILE A 265 6.25 6.25 -7.45
C ILE A 265 6.97 6.91 -8.63
N LEU A 266 7.61 6.11 -9.48
CA LEU A 266 8.38 6.61 -10.62
C LEU A 266 7.46 7.30 -11.65
N CYS A 267 6.15 7.04 -11.66
CA CYS A 267 5.24 7.75 -12.56
C CYS A 267 5.24 9.27 -12.32
N LEU A 268 5.57 9.75 -11.11
CA LEU A 268 5.68 11.18 -10.82
C LEU A 268 6.77 11.86 -11.66
N GLY A 269 7.88 11.18 -11.93
CA GLY A 269 8.96 11.69 -12.80
C GLY A 269 8.70 11.46 -14.29
N TYR A 270 7.95 10.41 -14.63
CA TYR A 270 7.78 9.93 -15.99
C TYR A 270 6.53 10.49 -16.71
N TYR A 271 5.40 10.61 -16.02
CA TYR A 271 4.16 11.18 -16.57
C TYR A 271 4.16 12.72 -16.57
N GLY A 272 5.04 13.38 -15.81
CA GLY A 272 5.23 14.83 -15.87
C GLY A 272 5.91 15.33 -17.16
N LEU A 273 6.50 14.43 -17.96
CA LEU A 273 7.19 14.75 -19.21
C LEU A 273 6.27 14.44 -20.39
N ALA A 274 5.73 15.48 -21.02
CA ALA A 274 4.74 15.47 -22.11
C ALA A 274 5.11 14.66 -23.39
N ARG A 275 6.19 13.88 -23.38
CA ARG A 275 6.62 12.96 -24.44
C ARG A 275 6.82 11.56 -23.88
N TYR A 276 5.73 10.94 -23.44
CA TYR A 276 5.81 9.56 -22.97
C TYR A 276 5.88 8.58 -24.14
N LYS A 277 6.90 7.72 -24.15
CA LYS A 277 6.80 6.43 -24.85
C LYS A 277 6.22 5.44 -23.85
N ASP A 278 4.94 5.09 -24.00
CA ASP A 278 4.21 4.08 -23.21
C ASP A 278 5.01 2.81 -22.90
N ASN A 279 5.96 2.46 -23.76
CA ASN A 279 6.81 1.27 -23.65
C ASN A 279 7.83 1.33 -22.49
N VAL A 280 8.23 2.50 -22.02
CA VAL A 280 9.25 2.62 -20.96
C VAL A 280 8.67 2.26 -19.59
N PHE A 281 7.46 2.73 -19.26
CA PHE A 281 6.84 2.37 -17.97
C PHE A 281 6.46 0.89 -17.88
N LYS A 282 5.81 0.36 -18.93
CA LYS A 282 5.19 -0.97 -18.96
C LYS A 282 6.22 -2.10 -18.93
#